data_AF-A0A2E9A517-F1
#
_entry.id   AF-A0A2E9A517-F1
#
_cell.length_a   1.000
_cell.length_b   1.000
_cell.length_c   1.000
_cell.angle_alpha   90.00
_cell.angle_beta   90.00
_cell.angle_gamma   90.00
#
_symmetry.space_group_name_H-M   'P 1'
#
loop_
_entity.id
_entity.type
_entity.pdbx_description
1 polymer ?
#
loop_
_entity_poly.entity_id
_entity_poly.type
_entity_poly.pdbx_seq_one_letter_code
_entity_poly.pdbx_strand_id
1 'polypeptide(L)'
;MGFHDPIKTLESPIEVMYLMHKVFMSHSDHTLELVSKVETGECSIADVKRSFDLWIKHLLYHVQTEDIYMTGPLKEKKLQDGRMVLKENVSEHNDLREMGADLFAKIGKDARESLIEDVLALDDQNHEELLDQLRIADSAIIETLGKQTILRRSIRHIYRSIFDFIVVEFDHFENEESFVLPLVHDQMSYAEELECVRKLLIDDDSDNPTWILDFVRKNLVDSDRKLLDEISENFQ
;
A
#
# COMPACT_ATOMS: atom_id res chain seq x y z
N MET A 1 -7.81 -2.72 21.07
CA MET A 1 -8.85 -2.99 20.06
C MET A 1 -8.18 -3.79 18.97
N GLY A 2 -8.81 -4.84 18.44
CA GLY A 2 -8.33 -5.48 17.22
C GLY A 2 -8.74 -4.67 15.99
N PHE A 3 -8.01 -4.80 14.88
CA PHE A 3 -8.25 -4.04 13.63
C PHE A 3 -9.67 -4.13 13.06
N HIS A 4 -10.41 -5.19 13.38
CA HIS A 4 -11.78 -5.40 12.92
C HIS A 4 -12.84 -4.95 13.93
N ASP A 5 -12.44 -4.42 15.09
CA ASP A 5 -13.40 -3.93 16.08
C ASP A 5 -14.12 -2.68 15.55
N PRO A 6 -15.45 -2.57 15.76
CA PRO A 6 -16.20 -1.39 15.38
C PRO A 6 -15.76 -0.20 16.24
N ILE A 7 -15.25 0.84 15.58
CA ILE A 7 -14.92 2.12 16.20
C ILE A 7 -16.23 2.88 16.38
N LYS A 8 -16.60 3.18 17.62
CA LYS A 8 -17.88 3.82 17.93
C LYS A 8 -17.79 5.34 17.93
N THR A 9 -16.62 5.86 18.28
CA THR A 9 -16.31 7.28 18.44
C THR A 9 -14.82 7.48 18.21
N LEU A 10 -14.44 8.65 17.69
CA LEU A 10 -13.05 9.11 17.71
C LEU A 10 -12.88 10.03 18.92
N GLU A 11 -12.03 9.67 19.88
CA GLU A 11 -11.77 10.46 21.09
C GLU A 11 -10.87 11.67 20.80
N SER A 12 -10.10 11.61 19.71
CA SER A 12 -9.24 12.70 19.25
C SER A 12 -9.03 12.63 17.72
N PRO A 13 -8.58 13.72 17.06
CA PRO A 13 -8.44 13.75 15.61
C PRO A 13 -7.54 12.64 15.07
N ILE A 14 -6.40 12.36 15.72
CA ILE A 14 -5.43 11.40 15.18
C ILE A 14 -5.96 9.96 15.13
N GLU A 15 -7.06 9.64 15.85
CA GLU A 15 -7.70 8.32 15.75
C GLU A 15 -8.31 8.02 14.36
N VAL A 16 -8.36 9.00 13.46
CA VAL A 16 -8.61 8.76 12.04
C VAL A 16 -7.63 7.75 11.44
N MET A 17 -6.42 7.64 11.97
CA MET A 17 -5.41 6.67 11.56
C MET A 17 -5.95 5.24 11.57
N TYR A 18 -6.73 4.85 12.59
CA TYR A 18 -7.37 3.54 12.66
C TYR A 18 -8.33 3.28 11.48
N LEU A 19 -8.99 4.33 10.98
CA LEU A 19 -9.87 4.23 9.81
C LEU A 19 -9.06 4.07 8.52
N MET A 20 -7.95 4.81 8.41
CA MET A 20 -7.03 4.72 7.27
C MET A 20 -6.38 3.34 7.20
N HIS A 21 -5.81 2.85 8.31
CA HIS A 21 -5.17 1.53 8.40
C HIS A 21 -6.16 0.43 8.04
N LYS A 22 -7.40 0.48 8.55
CA LYS A 22 -8.45 -0.49 8.18
C LYS A 22 -8.70 -0.53 6.68
N VAL A 23 -8.72 0.62 6.00
CA VAL A 23 -8.89 0.68 4.54
C VAL A 23 -7.65 0.13 3.82
N PHE A 24 -6.45 0.50 4.26
CA PHE A 24 -5.21 0.04 3.64
C PHE A 24 -5.05 -1.48 3.76
N MET A 25 -5.29 -2.03 4.96
CA MET A 25 -5.30 -3.48 5.20
C MET A 25 -6.35 -4.21 4.35
N SER A 26 -7.57 -3.67 4.26
CA SER A 26 -8.61 -4.28 3.42
C SER A 26 -8.24 -4.24 1.93
N HIS A 27 -7.55 -3.20 1.49
CA HIS A 27 -7.14 -3.04 0.09
C HIS A 27 -5.92 -3.92 -0.25
N SER A 28 -5.03 -4.14 0.71
CA SER A 28 -3.90 -5.06 0.56
C SER A 28 -4.35 -6.53 0.52
N ASP A 29 -5.28 -6.91 1.39
CA ASP A 29 -5.98 -8.21 1.33
C ASP A 29 -6.69 -8.43 -0.02
N HIS A 30 -7.40 -7.41 -0.51
CA HIS A 30 -8.04 -7.48 -1.82
C HIS A 30 -7.02 -7.68 -2.95
N THR A 31 -5.89 -7.00 -2.89
CA THR A 31 -4.81 -7.15 -3.86
C THR A 31 -4.24 -8.57 -3.87
N LEU A 32 -4.04 -9.18 -2.69
CA LEU A 32 -3.61 -10.57 -2.57
C LEU A 32 -4.66 -11.57 -3.10
N GLU A 33 -5.94 -11.29 -2.87
CA GLU A 33 -7.05 -12.10 -3.40
C GLU A 33 -7.06 -12.09 -4.93
N LEU A 34 -6.83 -10.93 -5.55
CA LEU A 34 -6.70 -10.82 -7.01
C LEU A 34 -5.58 -11.71 -7.54
N VAL A 35 -4.41 -11.74 -6.89
CA VAL A 35 -3.30 -12.62 -7.32
C VAL A 35 -3.74 -14.09 -7.36
N SER A 36 -4.52 -14.52 -6.38
CA SER A 36 -5.04 -15.89 -6.31
C SER A 36 -6.02 -16.20 -7.45
N LYS A 37 -6.79 -15.20 -7.89
CA LYS A 37 -7.74 -15.28 -9.00
C LYS A 37 -7.09 -15.25 -10.38
N VAL A 38 -5.80 -14.91 -10.48
CA VAL A 38 -5.05 -14.99 -11.75
C VAL A 38 -4.90 -16.45 -12.18
N GLU A 39 -4.66 -17.38 -11.24
CA GLU A 39 -4.51 -18.81 -11.58
C GLU A 39 -5.80 -19.43 -12.12
N THR A 40 -6.96 -18.92 -11.72
CA THR A 40 -8.28 -19.36 -12.21
C THR A 40 -8.73 -18.64 -13.49
N GLY A 41 -8.03 -17.57 -13.89
CA GLY A 41 -8.38 -16.74 -15.04
C GLY A 41 -9.54 -15.78 -14.78
N GLU A 42 -9.98 -15.62 -13.52
CA GLU A 42 -11.04 -14.68 -13.12
C GLU A 42 -10.59 -13.22 -13.16
N CYS A 43 -9.28 -12.97 -13.09
CA CYS A 43 -8.69 -11.65 -13.28
C CYS A 43 -7.34 -11.72 -13.99
N SER A 44 -6.87 -10.59 -14.50
CA SER A 44 -5.59 -10.47 -15.18
C SER A 44 -4.49 -9.93 -14.25
N ILE A 45 -3.22 -10.13 -14.64
CA ILE A 45 -2.08 -9.47 -13.98
C ILE A 45 -2.20 -7.94 -14.05
N ALA A 46 -2.85 -7.40 -15.09
CA ALA A 46 -3.13 -5.97 -15.19
C ALA A 46 -4.08 -5.47 -14.09
N ASP A 47 -5.04 -6.29 -13.65
CA ASP A 47 -5.94 -5.96 -12.54
C ASP A 47 -5.20 -5.97 -11.19
N VAL A 48 -4.33 -6.97 -10.98
CA VAL A 48 -3.40 -7.01 -9.82
C VAL A 48 -2.55 -5.75 -9.80
N LYS A 49 -1.93 -5.39 -10.94
CA LYS A 49 -1.10 -4.19 -11.05
C LYS A 49 -1.90 -2.93 -10.72
N ARG A 50 -3.10 -2.77 -11.26
CA ARG A 50 -3.94 -1.59 -10.99
C ARG A 50 -4.29 -1.48 -9.50
N SER A 51 -4.62 -2.60 -8.85
CA SER A 51 -4.90 -2.63 -7.42
C SER A 51 -3.66 -2.28 -6.59
N PHE A 52 -2.51 -2.86 -6.94
CA PHE A 52 -1.23 -2.62 -6.28
C PHE A 52 -0.72 -1.17 -6.46
N ASP A 53 -0.80 -0.62 -7.68
CA ASP A 53 -0.42 0.77 -7.94
C ASP A 53 -1.24 1.74 -7.08
N LEU A 54 -2.55 1.48 -6.95
CA LEU A 54 -3.43 2.28 -6.11
C LEU A 54 -3.06 2.14 -4.63
N TRP A 55 -2.80 0.92 -4.17
CA TRP A 55 -2.39 0.64 -2.79
C TRP A 55 -1.10 1.38 -2.41
N ILE A 56 -0.02 1.14 -3.16
CA ILE A 56 1.30 1.73 -2.90
C ILE A 56 1.25 3.24 -2.96
N LYS A 57 0.49 3.82 -3.88
CA LYS A 57 0.32 5.28 -3.94
C LYS A 57 -0.19 5.83 -2.61
N HIS A 58 -1.22 5.23 -2.01
CA HIS A 58 -1.79 5.70 -0.75
C HIS A 58 -0.84 5.45 0.42
N LEU A 59 -0.29 4.24 0.52
CA LEU A 59 0.62 3.87 1.61
C LEU A 59 1.88 4.73 1.62
N LEU A 60 2.50 4.98 0.46
CA LEU A 60 3.71 5.80 0.39
C LEU A 60 3.43 7.28 0.70
N TYR A 61 2.26 7.80 0.30
CA TYR A 61 1.86 9.15 0.69
C TYR A 61 1.67 9.26 2.20
N HIS A 62 1.00 8.27 2.81
CA HIS A 62 0.72 8.19 4.24
C HIS A 62 2.01 8.22 5.07
N VAL A 63 2.91 7.26 4.86
CA VAL A 63 4.17 7.18 5.64
C VAL A 63 5.10 8.37 5.40
N GLN A 64 5.06 8.98 4.21
CA GLN A 64 5.81 10.21 3.94
C GLN A 64 5.22 11.42 4.68
N THR A 65 3.90 11.49 4.76
CA THR A 65 3.20 12.57 5.45
C THR A 65 3.39 12.48 6.95
N GLU A 66 3.37 11.27 7.50
CA GLU A 66 3.69 11.00 8.92
C GLU A 66 5.10 11.43 9.26
N ASP A 67 6.09 11.08 8.44
CA ASP A 67 7.47 11.49 8.67
C ASP A 67 7.63 13.02 8.80
N ILE A 68 6.83 13.78 8.06
CA ILE A 68 6.93 15.24 8.00
C ILE A 68 6.08 15.90 9.11
N TYR A 69 4.83 15.47 9.26
CA TYR A 69 3.82 16.18 10.04
C TYR A 69 3.44 15.48 11.33
N MET A 70 3.74 14.18 11.48
CA MET A 70 3.47 13.40 12.69
C MET A 70 4.74 13.09 13.48
N THR A 71 5.64 12.24 12.98
CA THR A 71 6.82 11.80 13.74
C THR A 71 7.91 12.87 13.78
N GLY A 72 8.07 13.66 12.72
CA GLY A 72 9.06 14.75 12.65
C GLY A 72 8.95 15.79 13.77
N PRO A 73 7.74 16.29 14.10
CA PRO A 73 7.54 17.23 15.20
C PRO A 73 7.65 16.63 16.62
N LEU A 74 7.53 15.31 16.77
CA LEU A 74 7.51 14.65 18.08
C LEU A 74 8.90 14.57 18.71
N LYS A 75 8.93 14.55 20.05
CA LYS A 75 10.13 14.26 20.82
C LYS A 75 10.25 12.77 21.02
N GLU A 76 11.44 12.28 20.74
CA GLU A 76 11.80 10.87 20.83
C GLU A 76 11.60 10.29 22.24
N LYS A 77 11.12 9.04 22.30
CA LYS A 77 10.92 8.28 23.54
C LYS A 77 11.61 6.94 23.45
N LYS A 78 12.41 6.64 24.48
CA LYS A 78 13.06 5.34 24.64
C LYS A 78 12.18 4.42 25.47
N LEU A 79 11.86 3.25 24.94
CA LEU A 79 11.15 2.18 25.65
C LEU A 79 12.08 1.47 26.64
N GLN A 80 11.50 0.69 27.56
CA GLN A 80 12.24 -0.01 28.61
C GLN A 80 13.24 -1.05 28.06
N ASP A 81 12.92 -1.66 26.93
CA ASP A 81 13.77 -2.63 26.21
C ASP A 81 14.90 -1.97 25.39
N GLY A 82 14.94 -0.63 25.37
CA GLY A 82 15.97 0.15 24.70
C GLY A 82 15.60 0.64 23.30
N ARG A 83 14.44 0.23 22.78
CA ARG A 83 13.90 0.65 21.50
C ARG A 83 13.57 2.14 21.48
N MET A 84 13.69 2.75 20.30
CA MET A 84 13.52 4.19 20.09
C MET A 84 12.31 4.39 19.18
N VAL A 85 11.19 4.86 19.74
CA VAL A 85 9.88 4.77 19.09
C VAL A 85 9.86 5.45 17.72
N LEU A 86 10.28 6.72 17.64
CA LEU A 86 10.18 7.48 16.39
C LEU A 86 11.20 6.99 15.36
N LYS A 87 12.41 6.64 15.79
CA LYS A 87 13.43 6.09 14.89
C LYS A 87 13.06 4.73 14.32
N GLU A 88 12.40 3.88 15.09
CA GLU A 88 11.90 2.60 14.60
C GLU A 88 10.78 2.79 13.60
N ASN A 89 9.82 3.69 13.87
CA ASN A 89 8.76 4.02 12.92
C ASN A 89 9.31 4.49 11.56
N VAL A 90 10.28 5.43 11.59
CA VAL A 90 10.95 5.91 10.36
C VAL A 90 11.73 4.78 9.67
N SER A 91 12.30 3.83 10.42
CA SER A 91 12.96 2.65 9.84
C SER A 91 11.96 1.75 9.13
N GLU A 92 10.82 1.46 9.75
CA GLU A 92 9.73 0.68 9.16
C GLU A 92 9.20 1.34 7.88
N HIS A 93 9.07 2.68 7.87
CA HIS A 93 8.71 3.42 6.66
C HIS A 93 9.73 3.23 5.52
N ASN A 94 11.02 3.16 5.84
CA ASN A 94 12.04 2.90 4.83
C ASN A 94 11.97 1.47 4.29
N ASP A 95 11.70 0.49 5.16
CA ASP A 95 11.49 -0.89 4.74
C ASP A 95 10.26 -1.00 3.82
N LEU A 96 9.16 -0.32 4.15
CA LEU A 96 7.97 -0.23 3.30
C LEU A 96 8.27 0.40 1.94
N ARG A 97 9.06 1.48 1.90
CA ARG A 97 9.49 2.14 0.65
C ARG A 97 10.34 1.20 -0.22
N GLU A 98 11.31 0.52 0.38
CA GLU A 98 12.22 -0.39 -0.33
C GLU A 98 11.46 -1.60 -0.88
N MET A 99 10.67 -2.27 -0.04
CA MET A 99 9.86 -3.43 -0.45
C MET A 99 8.80 -3.05 -1.48
N GLY A 100 8.15 -1.89 -1.32
CA GLY A 100 7.17 -1.38 -2.26
C GLY A 100 7.79 -1.08 -3.63
N ALA A 101 8.98 -0.48 -3.67
CA ALA A 101 9.71 -0.23 -4.92
C ALA A 101 10.12 -1.54 -5.63
N ASP A 102 10.60 -2.52 -4.88
CA ASP A 102 10.94 -3.85 -5.40
C ASP A 102 9.74 -4.57 -5.99
N LEU A 103 8.59 -4.52 -5.30
CA LEU A 103 7.34 -5.08 -5.78
C LEU A 103 6.83 -4.36 -7.03
N PHE A 104 6.91 -3.03 -7.05
CA PHE A 104 6.53 -2.23 -8.21
C PHE A 104 7.35 -2.62 -9.45
N ALA A 105 8.66 -2.84 -9.28
CA ALA A 105 9.52 -3.32 -10.35
C ALA A 105 9.15 -4.74 -10.81
N LYS A 106 8.85 -5.66 -9.88
CA LYS A 106 8.45 -7.04 -10.20
C LYS A 106 7.12 -7.10 -10.95
N ILE A 107 6.06 -6.51 -10.39
CA ILE A 107 4.72 -6.50 -10.99
C ILE A 107 4.73 -5.72 -12.32
N GLY A 108 5.49 -4.63 -12.41
CA GLY A 108 5.66 -3.86 -13.63
C GLY A 108 6.39 -4.62 -14.75
N LYS A 109 7.37 -5.46 -14.39
CA LYS A 109 8.09 -6.32 -15.34
C LYS A 109 7.21 -7.49 -15.82
N ASP A 110 6.49 -8.14 -14.92
CA ASP A 110 5.65 -9.30 -15.26
C ASP A 110 4.38 -8.86 -16.03
N ALA A 111 3.86 -7.66 -15.78
CA ALA A 111 2.82 -7.05 -16.61
C ALA A 111 3.33 -6.75 -18.04
N ARG A 112 4.63 -6.46 -18.21
CA ARG A 112 5.25 -6.27 -19.53
C ARG A 112 5.45 -7.61 -20.25
N GLU A 113 5.81 -8.68 -19.56
CA GLU A 113 5.88 -10.04 -20.14
C GLU A 113 4.48 -10.57 -20.54
N SER A 114 3.45 -10.32 -19.73
CA SER A 114 2.03 -10.54 -20.09
C SER A 114 1.60 -9.69 -21.28
N LEU A 115 2.00 -8.41 -21.32
CA LEU A 115 1.72 -7.51 -22.44
C LEU A 115 2.45 -7.96 -23.70
N ILE A 116 3.64 -8.56 -23.62
CA ILE A 116 4.32 -9.14 -24.78
C ILE A 116 3.55 -10.35 -25.30
N GLU A 117 3.01 -11.24 -24.46
CA GLU A 117 2.13 -12.32 -24.95
C GLU A 117 0.82 -11.79 -25.56
N ASP A 118 0.25 -10.71 -25.02
CA ASP A 118 -0.97 -10.08 -25.55
C ASP A 118 -0.72 -9.20 -26.81
N VAL A 119 0.46 -8.57 -26.93
CA VAL A 119 0.90 -7.79 -28.10
C VAL A 119 1.42 -8.70 -29.21
N LEU A 120 1.98 -9.87 -28.87
CA LEU A 120 2.24 -10.93 -29.85
C LEU A 120 0.95 -11.48 -30.49
N ALA A 121 -0.22 -11.16 -29.93
CA ALA A 121 -1.52 -11.42 -30.54
C ALA A 121 -2.05 -10.24 -31.40
N LEU A 122 -1.38 -9.08 -31.41
CA LEU A 122 -1.80 -7.87 -32.12
C LEU A 122 -0.63 -7.17 -32.84
N ASP A 123 -0.49 -7.56 -34.11
CA ASP A 123 0.09 -6.81 -35.24
C ASP A 123 1.62 -6.78 -35.42
N ASP A 124 2.04 -7.47 -36.48
CA ASP A 124 3.39 -7.57 -37.03
C ASP A 124 3.78 -6.27 -37.76
N GLN A 125 5.00 -5.75 -37.53
CA GLN A 125 5.94 -5.41 -38.63
C GLN A 125 7.22 -4.67 -38.22
N ASN A 126 7.39 -4.18 -36.99
CA ASN A 126 8.61 -3.40 -36.64
C ASN A 126 9.35 -3.84 -35.36
N HIS A 127 9.11 -5.07 -34.90
CA HIS A 127 9.66 -5.58 -33.63
C HIS A 127 10.52 -6.86 -33.80
N GLU A 128 10.93 -7.26 -35.00
CA GLU A 128 11.59 -8.58 -35.20
C GLU A 128 13.00 -8.68 -34.60
N GLU A 129 13.88 -7.70 -34.80
CA GLU A 129 15.31 -7.88 -34.46
C GLU A 129 15.62 -7.81 -32.95
N LEU A 130 14.91 -6.99 -32.18
CA LEU A 130 15.06 -6.94 -30.71
C LEU A 130 14.34 -8.10 -30.02
N LEU A 131 13.27 -8.64 -30.62
CA LEU A 131 12.56 -9.81 -30.12
C LEU A 131 13.32 -11.10 -30.39
N ASP A 132 14.11 -11.21 -31.46
CA ASP A 132 14.81 -12.45 -31.78
C ASP A 132 15.87 -12.82 -30.73
N GLN A 133 16.59 -11.82 -30.19
CA GLN A 133 17.57 -12.06 -29.12
C GLN A 133 16.92 -12.43 -27.78
N LEU A 134 15.75 -11.85 -27.47
CA LEU A 134 14.99 -12.18 -26.25
C LEU A 134 14.28 -13.54 -26.39
N ARG A 135 13.70 -13.84 -27.56
CA ARG A 135 13.04 -15.11 -27.90
C ARG A 135 13.99 -16.29 -27.86
N ILE A 136 15.25 -16.14 -28.27
CA ILE A 136 16.22 -17.25 -28.18
C ILE A 136 16.52 -17.61 -26.73
N ALA A 137 16.62 -16.61 -25.83
CA ALA A 137 16.81 -16.84 -24.41
C ALA A 137 15.57 -17.45 -23.74
N ASP A 138 14.37 -16.97 -24.09
CA ASP A 138 13.11 -17.42 -23.51
C ASP A 138 12.64 -18.77 -24.06
N SER A 139 12.87 -19.06 -25.35
CA SER A 139 12.46 -20.32 -25.98
C SER A 139 13.19 -21.50 -25.37
N ALA A 140 14.48 -21.38 -25.04
CA ALA A 140 15.24 -22.41 -24.36
C ALA A 140 14.67 -22.71 -22.95
N ILE A 141 14.16 -21.69 -22.25
CA ILE A 141 13.56 -21.83 -20.91
C ILE A 141 12.14 -22.42 -21.02
N ILE A 142 11.34 -21.94 -21.97
CA ILE A 142 9.96 -22.39 -22.25
C ILE A 142 9.93 -23.85 -22.73
N GLU A 143 10.86 -24.24 -23.60
CA GLU A 143 10.99 -25.61 -24.12
C GLU A 143 11.33 -26.61 -23.02
N THR A 144 12.06 -26.16 -21.99
CA THR A 144 12.50 -27.01 -20.87
C THR A 144 11.47 -27.12 -19.75
N LEU A 145 10.67 -26.08 -19.49
CA LEU A 145 9.77 -26.00 -18.32
C LEU A 145 8.27 -25.98 -18.67
N GLY A 146 7.90 -25.63 -19.90
CA GLY A 146 6.51 -25.43 -20.35
C GLY A 146 5.90 -24.10 -19.86
N LYS A 147 5.21 -23.37 -20.76
CA LYS A 147 4.63 -22.03 -20.51
C LYS A 147 3.73 -21.96 -19.25
N GLN A 148 2.86 -22.95 -19.08
CA GLN A 148 1.94 -23.06 -17.94
C GLN A 148 2.67 -23.20 -16.59
N THR A 149 3.81 -23.88 -16.56
CA THR A 149 4.62 -24.06 -15.34
C THR A 149 5.34 -22.77 -14.95
N ILE A 150 5.83 -22.02 -15.95
CA ILE A 150 6.52 -20.74 -15.74
C ILE A 150 5.53 -19.70 -15.20
N LEU A 151 4.35 -19.56 -15.82
CA LEU A 151 3.31 -18.63 -15.37
C LEU A 151 2.88 -18.89 -13.92
N ARG A 152 2.60 -20.15 -13.55
CA ARG A 152 2.25 -20.52 -12.16
C ARG A 152 3.37 -20.21 -11.17
N ARG A 153 4.63 -20.39 -11.57
CA ARG A 153 5.79 -20.06 -10.73
C ARG A 153 5.90 -18.55 -10.51
N SER A 154 5.72 -17.75 -11.57
CA SER A 154 5.73 -16.29 -11.47
C SER A 154 4.58 -15.77 -10.59
N ILE A 155 3.36 -16.28 -10.78
CA ILE A 155 2.20 -15.92 -9.93
C ILE A 155 2.46 -16.25 -8.47
N ARG A 156 3.02 -17.43 -8.17
CA ARG A 156 3.38 -17.81 -6.79
C ARG A 156 4.43 -16.88 -6.17
N HIS A 157 5.40 -16.43 -6.97
CA HIS A 157 6.41 -15.47 -6.50
C HIS A 157 5.81 -14.08 -6.23
N ILE A 158 4.89 -13.62 -7.10
CA ILE A 158 4.13 -12.38 -6.89
C ILE A 158 3.30 -12.50 -5.61
N TYR A 159 2.55 -13.59 -5.46
CA TYR A 159 1.73 -13.87 -4.26
C TYR A 159 2.58 -13.78 -2.99
N ARG A 160 3.71 -14.50 -2.96
CA ARG A 160 4.59 -14.50 -1.80
C ARG A 160 5.15 -13.11 -1.51
N SER A 161 5.60 -12.38 -2.55
CA SER A 161 6.17 -11.05 -2.35
C SER A 161 5.12 -10.06 -1.83
N ILE A 162 3.88 -10.12 -2.33
CA ILE A 162 2.77 -9.29 -1.83
C ILE A 162 2.43 -9.70 -0.40
N PHE A 163 2.33 -10.98 -0.09
CA PHE A 163 2.07 -11.47 1.27
C PHE A 163 3.16 -11.00 2.25
N ASP A 164 4.44 -11.14 1.90
CA ASP A 164 5.55 -10.68 2.73
C ASP A 164 5.46 -9.17 3.00
N PHE A 165 5.00 -8.38 2.01
CA PHE A 165 4.79 -6.93 2.18
C PHE A 165 3.57 -6.59 3.03
N ILE A 166 2.48 -7.34 2.94
CA ILE A 166 1.30 -7.22 3.82
C ILE A 166 1.69 -7.43 5.28
N VAL A 167 2.53 -8.44 5.56
CA VAL A 167 3.01 -8.69 6.94
C VAL A 167 3.74 -7.47 7.49
N VAL A 168 4.64 -6.87 6.70
CA VAL A 168 5.38 -5.67 7.13
C VAL A 168 4.46 -4.46 7.29
N GLU A 169 3.48 -4.28 6.39
CA GLU A 169 2.46 -3.23 6.53
C GLU A 169 1.66 -3.39 7.84
N PHE A 170 1.21 -4.61 8.15
CA PHE A 170 0.36 -4.85 9.32
C PHE A 170 1.15 -4.69 10.61
N ASP A 171 2.36 -5.24 10.66
CA ASP A 171 3.27 -5.09 11.81
C ASP A 171 3.58 -3.60 12.05
N HIS A 172 3.78 -2.83 10.98
CA HIS A 172 4.00 -1.39 11.06
C HIS A 172 2.78 -0.66 11.66
N PHE A 173 1.56 -0.91 11.16
CA PHE A 173 0.35 -0.31 11.74
C PHE A 173 0.13 -0.73 13.20
N GLU A 174 0.37 -1.99 13.56
CA GLU A 174 0.30 -2.45 14.95
C GLU A 174 1.26 -1.68 15.86
N ASN A 175 2.51 -1.50 15.40
CA ASN A 175 3.54 -0.77 16.14
C ASN A 175 3.19 0.72 16.27
N GLU A 176 2.75 1.34 15.18
CA GLU A 176 2.40 2.75 15.18
C GLU A 176 1.23 3.03 16.14
N GLU A 177 0.16 2.25 16.05
CA GLU A 177 -1.00 2.35 16.94
C GLU A 177 -0.64 2.10 18.41
N SER A 178 0.28 1.16 18.66
CA SER A 178 0.67 0.78 20.03
C SER A 178 1.67 1.74 20.68
N PHE A 179 2.53 2.39 19.89
CA PHE A 179 3.68 3.13 20.41
C PHE A 179 3.75 4.59 19.96
N VAL A 180 3.36 4.90 18.74
CA VAL A 180 3.47 6.25 18.16
C VAL A 180 2.20 7.07 18.42
N LEU A 181 1.00 6.55 18.19
CA LEU A 181 -0.23 7.29 18.46
C LEU A 181 -0.36 7.74 19.93
N PRO A 182 0.04 6.94 20.94
CA PRO A 182 0.11 7.41 22.32
C PRO A 182 1.07 8.60 22.51
N LEU A 183 2.17 8.65 21.75
CA LEU A 183 3.06 9.81 21.78
C LEU A 183 2.46 11.04 21.14
N VAL A 184 1.66 10.86 20.08
CA VAL A 184 0.90 11.95 19.47
C VAL A 184 -0.04 12.55 20.52
N HIS A 185 -0.86 11.74 21.19
CA HIS A 185 -1.75 12.22 22.26
C HIS A 185 -1.03 12.90 23.41
N ASP A 186 0.16 12.40 23.79
CA ASP A 186 0.95 12.95 24.88
C ASP A 186 1.58 14.30 24.54
N GLN A 187 1.86 14.57 23.25
CA GLN A 187 2.74 15.67 22.84
C GLN A 187 2.09 16.70 21.91
N MET A 188 1.05 16.33 21.18
CA MET A 188 0.30 17.23 20.31
C MET A 188 -0.96 17.72 21.00
N SER A 189 -1.27 19.00 20.78
CA SER A 189 -2.59 19.54 21.08
C SER A 189 -3.60 19.06 20.05
N TYR A 190 -4.89 19.14 20.38
CA TYR A 190 -5.98 18.83 19.46
C TYR A 190 -5.85 19.54 18.10
N ALA A 191 -5.42 20.80 18.10
CA ALA A 191 -5.24 21.57 16.86
C ALA A 191 -4.06 21.06 16.01
N GLU A 192 -2.98 20.62 16.65
CA GLU A 192 -1.83 20.02 15.97
C GLU A 192 -2.19 18.64 15.41
N GLU A 193 -2.92 17.82 16.17
CA GLU A 193 -3.45 16.54 15.67
C GLU A 193 -4.39 16.76 14.47
N LEU A 194 -5.30 17.74 14.55
CA LEU A 194 -6.24 18.03 13.48
C LEU A 194 -5.54 18.47 12.19
N GLU A 195 -4.52 19.33 12.28
CA GLU A 195 -3.73 19.72 11.11
C GLU A 195 -2.92 18.53 10.55
N CYS A 196 -2.37 17.69 11.41
CA CYS A 196 -1.70 16.46 11.00
C CYS A 196 -2.65 15.54 10.20
N VAL A 197 -3.85 15.31 10.72
CA VAL A 197 -4.90 14.51 10.07
C VAL A 197 -5.36 15.13 8.75
N ARG A 198 -5.47 16.46 8.69
CA ARG A 198 -5.79 17.17 7.45
C ARG A 198 -4.72 16.89 6.39
N LYS A 199 -3.43 16.95 6.74
CA LYS A 199 -2.31 16.62 5.83
C LYS A 199 -2.33 15.17 5.39
N LEU A 200 -2.72 14.24 6.26
CA LEU A 200 -2.86 12.81 5.94
C LEU A 200 -3.99 12.53 4.94
N LEU A 201 -5.07 13.32 4.98
CA LEU A 201 -6.25 13.10 4.14
C LEU A 201 -6.34 14.04 2.93
N ILE A 202 -5.62 15.17 2.94
CA ILE A 202 -5.63 16.20 1.90
C ILE A 202 -4.21 16.48 1.43
N ASP A 203 -4.00 16.21 0.15
CA ASP A 203 -2.77 16.52 -0.56
C ASP A 203 -2.90 17.89 -1.24
N ASP A 204 -2.52 18.95 -0.52
CA ASP A 204 -2.66 20.34 -0.98
C ASP A 204 -1.94 20.61 -2.32
N ASP A 205 -0.93 19.79 -2.67
CA ASP A 205 -0.09 19.97 -3.86
C ASP A 205 -0.57 19.15 -5.08
N SER A 206 -1.64 18.36 -4.93
CA SER A 206 -2.20 17.51 -5.99
C SER A 206 -3.31 18.21 -6.78
N ASP A 207 -3.44 17.86 -8.06
CA ASP A 207 -4.57 18.30 -8.91
C ASP A 207 -5.94 17.83 -8.38
N ASN A 208 -5.96 16.77 -7.57
CA ASN A 208 -7.15 16.31 -6.85
C ASN A 208 -6.83 16.21 -5.36
N PRO A 209 -6.89 17.31 -4.57
CA PRO A 209 -6.41 17.31 -3.19
C PRO A 209 -7.06 16.30 -2.26
N THR A 210 -8.33 15.94 -2.51
CA THR A 210 -9.09 15.01 -1.66
C THR A 210 -8.90 13.54 -2.06
N TRP A 211 -7.94 13.20 -2.93
CA TRP A 211 -7.81 11.85 -3.47
C TRP A 211 -7.65 10.76 -2.39
N ILE A 212 -6.98 11.06 -1.27
CA ILE A 212 -6.87 10.14 -0.12
C ILE A 212 -8.21 10.06 0.62
N LEU A 213 -8.77 11.21 1.01
CA LEU A 213 -10.06 11.28 1.68
C LEU A 213 -11.15 10.51 0.91
N ASP A 214 -11.25 10.72 -0.39
CA ASP A 214 -12.22 10.06 -1.26
C ASP A 214 -12.01 8.54 -1.30
N PHE A 215 -10.75 8.10 -1.35
CA PHE A 215 -10.41 6.68 -1.32
C PHE A 215 -10.78 6.03 0.01
N VAL A 216 -10.39 6.63 1.15
CA VAL A 216 -10.72 6.11 2.47
C VAL A 216 -12.25 6.08 2.66
N ARG A 217 -12.92 7.21 2.38
CA ARG A 217 -14.37 7.35 2.51
C ARG A 217 -15.14 6.30 1.70
N LYS A 218 -14.73 6.03 0.46
CA LYS A 218 -15.38 5.06 -0.42
C LYS A 218 -15.27 3.62 0.08
N ASN A 219 -14.17 3.29 0.76
CA ASN A 219 -13.86 1.92 1.20
C ASN A 219 -14.23 1.65 2.66
N LEU A 220 -14.65 2.65 3.43
CA LEU A 220 -15.21 2.47 4.76
C LEU A 220 -16.67 1.99 4.73
N VAL A 221 -17.05 1.23 5.75
CA VAL A 221 -18.47 0.94 6.06
C VAL A 221 -19.19 2.20 6.54
N ASP A 222 -20.53 2.20 6.45
CA ASP A 222 -21.34 3.40 6.73
C ASP A 222 -21.17 3.98 8.15
N SER A 223 -20.86 3.16 9.17
CA SER A 223 -20.60 3.64 10.53
C SER A 223 -19.30 4.44 10.59
N ASP A 224 -18.25 3.88 10.04
CA ASP A 224 -16.89 4.41 10.10
C ASP A 224 -16.76 5.63 9.19
N ARG A 225 -17.45 5.61 8.04
CA ARG A 225 -17.53 6.76 7.13
C ARG A 225 -18.11 8.00 7.79
N LYS A 226 -19.09 7.86 8.69
CA LYS A 226 -19.65 9.01 9.43
C LYS A 226 -18.63 9.66 10.34
N LEU A 227 -17.79 8.85 11.00
CA LEU A 227 -16.72 9.37 11.86
C LEU A 227 -15.69 10.18 11.03
N LEU A 228 -15.34 9.67 9.85
CA LEU A 228 -14.47 10.38 8.92
C LEU A 228 -15.11 11.67 8.39
N ASP A 229 -16.41 11.65 8.10
CA ASP A 229 -17.13 12.84 7.64
C ASP A 229 -17.16 13.92 8.73
N GLU A 230 -17.51 13.55 9.97
CA GLU A 230 -17.57 14.45 11.13
C GLU A 230 -16.24 15.15 11.41
N ILE A 231 -15.11 14.43 11.37
CA ILE A 231 -13.80 15.04 11.59
C ILE A 231 -13.40 15.96 10.42
N SER A 232 -13.72 15.55 9.18
CA SER A 232 -13.36 16.32 7.98
C SER A 232 -14.07 17.67 7.86
N GLU A 233 -15.24 17.83 8.49
CA GLU A 233 -15.93 19.12 8.60
C GLU A 233 -15.12 20.17 9.38
N ASN A 234 -14.14 19.75 10.19
CA ASN A 234 -13.30 20.63 10.98
C ASN A 234 -12.02 21.06 10.25
N PHE A 235 -11.77 20.57 9.04
CA PHE A 235 -10.66 21.04 8.21
C PHE A 235 -11.01 22.45 7.67
N GLN A 236 -10.45 23.48 8.32
CA GLN A 236 -10.59 24.88 7.90
C GLN A 236 -9.41 25.33 7.03
#